data_AF-A0A0M4DGV6-F1
#
_entry.id   AF-A0A0M4DGV6-F1
#
_cell.length_a   1.000
_cell.length_b   1.000
_cell.length_c   1.000
_cell.angle_alpha   90.00
_cell.angle_beta   90.00
_cell.angle_gamma   90.00
#
_symmetry.space_group_name_H-M   'P 1'
#
loop_
_entity.id
_entity.type
_entity.pdbx_description
1 polymer ?
#
loop_
_entity_poly.entity_id
_entity_poly.type
_entity_poly.pdbx_seq_one_letter_code
_entity_poly.pdbx_strand_id
1 'polypeptide(L)' 'MFDALKGLKDKAETLAEAHGDKISDGLEKAGDFIDSKTDGKHSDKIDTAVDKAQEYVQGLGEKKD' A
#
# COMPACT_ATOMS: atom_id res chain seq x y z
N MET A 1 -3.73 -12.16 11.91
CA MET A 1 -3.30 -11.03 11.04
C MET A 1 -2.70 -11.48 9.73
N PHE A 2 -1.85 -12.52 9.70
CA PHE A 2 -1.26 -13.07 8.46
C PHE A 2 -2.30 -13.64 7.47
N ASP A 3 -3.38 -14.24 7.98
CA ASP A 3 -4.43 -14.87 7.16
C ASP A 3 -5.29 -13.86 6.38
N ALA A 4 -5.57 -12.70 6.99
CA ALA A 4 -6.27 -11.60 6.35
C ALA A 4 -5.45 -10.98 5.21
N LEU A 5 -4.11 -10.92 5.37
CA LEU A 5 -3.19 -10.46 4.33
C LEU A 5 -3.20 -11.41 3.12
N LYS A 6 -3.24 -12.72 3.39
CA LYS A 6 -3.23 -13.76 2.36
C LYS A 6 -4.52 -13.75 1.53
N GLY A 7 -5.68 -13.66 2.20
CA GLY A 7 -6.96 -13.54 1.51
C GLY A 7 -7.13 -12.25 0.71
N LEU A 8 -6.47 -11.15 1.13
CA LEU A 8 -6.44 -9.90 0.36
C LEU A 8 -5.54 -10.03 -0.88
N LYS A 9 -4.38 -10.68 -0.74
CA LYS A 9 -3.46 -10.97 -1.86
C LYS A 9 -4.14 -11.80 -2.95
N ASP A 10 -4.77 -12.92 -2.60
CA ASP A 10 -5.40 -13.81 -3.58
C ASP A 10 -6.55 -13.11 -4.33
N LYS A 11 -7.33 -12.27 -3.65
CA LYS A 11 -8.37 -11.46 -4.28
C LYS A 11 -7.80 -10.40 -5.20
N ALA A 12 -6.73 -9.72 -4.80
CA ALA A 12 -6.07 -8.71 -5.62
C ALA A 12 -5.46 -9.34 -6.88
N GLU A 13 -4.83 -10.52 -6.74
CA GLU A 13 -4.23 -11.28 -7.84
C GLU A 13 -5.31 -11.73 -8.85
N THR A 14 -6.43 -12.28 -8.37
CA THR A 14 -7.58 -12.63 -9.23
C THR A 14 -8.17 -11.41 -9.95
N LEU A 15 -8.27 -10.28 -9.26
CA LEU A 15 -8.77 -9.04 -9.85
C LEU A 15 -7.81 -8.53 -10.94
N ALA A 16 -6.49 -8.64 -10.71
CA ALA A 16 -5.45 -8.19 -11.61
C ALA A 16 -5.39 -9.05 -12.88
N GLU A 17 -5.53 -10.37 -12.72
CA GLU A 17 -5.63 -11.29 -13.86
C GLU A 17 -6.90 -11.07 -14.69
N ALA A 18 -8.05 -10.82 -14.04
CA ALA A 18 -9.31 -10.64 -14.74
C ALA A 18 -9.52 -9.25 -15.34
N HIS A 19 -8.96 -8.20 -14.71
CA HIS A 19 -9.27 -6.80 -14.99
C HIS A 19 -8.10 -5.84 -14.66
N GLY A 20 -6.87 -6.19 -15.02
CA GLY A 20 -5.67 -5.36 -14.77
C GLY A 20 -5.85 -3.87 -15.16
N ASP A 21 -6.48 -3.59 -16.30
CA ASP A 21 -6.75 -2.22 -16.75
C ASP A 21 -7.69 -1.46 -15.80
N LYS A 22 -8.73 -2.11 -15.26
CA LYS A 22 -9.67 -1.47 -14.32
C LYS A 22 -9.07 -1.25 -12.94
N ILE A 23 -8.04 -2.03 -12.59
CA ILE A 23 -7.32 -1.80 -11.34
C ILE A 23 -6.48 -0.54 -11.46
N SER A 24 -5.79 -0.34 -12.59
CA SER A 24 -5.07 0.90 -12.86
C SER A 24 -6.01 2.11 -12.78
N ASP A 25 -7.14 2.06 -13.48
CA ASP A 25 -8.15 3.13 -13.45
C ASP A 25 -8.74 3.35 -12.05
N GLY A 26 -8.92 2.27 -11.29
CA GLY A 26 -9.43 2.32 -9.91
C GLY A 26 -8.40 2.86 -8.92
N LEU A 27 -7.12 2.54 -9.10
CA LEU A 27 -6.00 3.01 -8.29
C LEU A 27 -5.69 4.48 -8.56
N GLU A 28 -5.66 4.92 -9.81
CA GLU A 28 -5.53 6.35 -10.15
C GLU A 28 -6.68 7.16 -9.56
N LYS A 29 -7.93 6.71 -9.75
CA LYS A 29 -9.09 7.37 -9.13
C LYS A 29 -9.06 7.35 -7.61
N ALA A 30 -8.61 6.26 -6.99
CA ALA A 30 -8.49 6.19 -5.55
C ALA A 30 -7.39 7.13 -5.04
N GLY A 31 -6.26 7.21 -5.74
CA GLY A 31 -5.19 8.17 -5.52
C GLY A 31 -5.72 9.61 -5.58
N ASP A 32 -6.33 9.99 -6.70
CA ASP A 32 -6.90 11.34 -6.90
C ASP A 32 -8.00 11.66 -5.90
N PHE A 33 -8.85 10.69 -5.56
CA PHE A 33 -9.95 10.89 -4.61
C PHE A 33 -9.43 11.06 -3.18
N ILE A 34 -8.43 10.26 -2.78
CA ILE A 34 -7.79 10.37 -1.47
C ILE A 34 -7.00 11.67 -1.41
N ASP A 35 -6.22 12.00 -2.43
CA ASP A 35 -5.41 13.21 -2.47
C ASP A 35 -6.28 14.46 -2.51
N SER A 36 -7.38 14.45 -3.28
CA SER A 36 -8.38 15.53 -3.28
C SER A 36 -9.14 15.64 -1.95
N LYS A 37 -9.49 14.52 -1.29
CA LYS A 37 -10.12 14.57 0.04
C LYS A 37 -9.17 15.00 1.15
N THR A 38 -7.89 14.64 1.00
CA THR A 38 -6.87 14.94 1.99
C THR A 38 -6.18 16.26 1.69
N ASP A 39 -6.39 16.87 0.52
CA ASP A 39 -5.81 18.15 0.12
C ASP A 39 -4.26 18.10 0.20
N GLY A 40 -3.67 16.93 -0.09
CA GLY A 40 -2.25 16.63 0.17
C GLY A 40 -1.85 16.53 1.65
N LYS A 41 -2.78 16.67 2.62
CA LYS A 41 -2.52 16.68 4.08
C LYS A 41 -2.24 15.30 4.68
N HIS A 42 -2.16 14.25 3.87
CA HIS A 42 -1.76 12.92 4.34
C HIS A 42 -0.37 12.52 3.88
N SER A 43 0.31 13.33 3.06
CA SER A 43 1.73 13.16 2.74
C SER A 43 2.57 13.04 4.01
N ASP A 44 2.37 13.90 5.01
CA ASP A 44 3.09 13.82 6.29
C ASP A 44 2.90 12.48 7.02
N LYS A 45 1.69 11.90 6.96
CA LYS A 45 1.40 10.60 7.60
C LYS A 45 1.94 9.44 6.79
N ILE A 46 1.94 9.55 5.46
CA ILE A 46 2.52 8.56 4.56
C ILE A 46 4.04 8.55 4.73
N ASP A 47 4.69 9.71 4.71
CA ASP A 47 6.14 9.84 4.95
C ASP A 47 6.51 9.29 6.33
N THR A 48 5.79 9.68 7.38
CA THR A 48 6.03 9.14 8.74
C THR A 48 5.84 7.62 8.80
N ALA A 49 4.87 7.07 8.06
CA ALA A 49 4.64 5.63 7.99
C ALA A 49 5.73 4.91 7.19
N VAL A 50 6.22 5.51 6.11
CA VAL A 50 7.32 5.00 5.28
C VAL A 50 8.63 5.01 6.07
N ASP A 51 8.94 6.09 6.77
CA ASP A 51 10.13 6.21 7.64
C ASP A 51 10.12 5.13 8.73
N LYS A 52 8.99 4.96 9.43
CA LYS A 52 8.83 3.90 10.44
C LYS A 52 8.96 2.50 9.84
N ALA A 53 8.44 2.29 8.63
CA ALA A 53 8.57 1.01 7.95
C ALA A 53 10.03 0.75 7.53
N GLN A 54 10.75 1.77 7.02
CA GLN A 54 12.17 1.66 6.69
C GLN A 54 13.02 1.39 7.93
N GLU A 55 12.80 2.09 9.05
CA GLU A 55 13.48 1.78 10.32
C GLU A 55 13.22 0.35 10.77
N TYR A 56 11.98 -0.12 10.66
CA TYR A 56 11.63 -1.49 11.05
C TYR A 56 12.28 -2.53 10.14
N VAL A 57 12.33 -2.27 8.84
CA VAL A 57 12.98 -3.14 7.85
C VAL A 57 14.50 -3.13 8.00
N GLN A 58 15.12 -1.96 8.24
CA GLN A 58 16.55 -1.85 8.52
C GLN A 58 16.91 -2.58 9.83
N GLY A 59 16.14 -2.38 10.90
CA GLY A 59 16.33 -3.08 12.18
C GLY A 59 16.02 -4.59 12.14
N LEU A 60 15.27 -5.06 11.14
CA LEU A 60 15.12 -6.49 10.81
C LEU A 60 16.28 -7.02 9.96
N GLY A 61 16.88 -6.17 9.12
CA GLY A 61 18.07 -6.48 8.33
C GLY A 61 19.33 -6.56 9.18
N GLU A 62 19.49 -5.70 10.18
CA GLU A 62 20.64 -5.67 11.10
C GLU A 62 20.67 -6.83 12.11
N LYS A 63 19.59 -7.62 12.25
CA LYS A 63 19.59 -8.84 13.09
C LYS A 63 20.01 -10.11 12.34
N LYS A 64 20.59 -9.98 11.14
CA LYS A 64 21.06 -11.12 10.34
C LYS A 64 22.57 -11.34 10.34
N ASP A 65 23.31 -10.67 11.22
CA ASP A 65 24.73 -10.96 11.50
C ASP A 65 24.95 -11.32 12.98
#